data_AF-A0AA86PP30-F1
#
_entry.id   AF-A0AA86PP30-F1
#
_cell.length_a   1.000
_cell.length_b   1.000
_cell.length_c   1.000
_cell.angle_alpha   90.00
_cell.angle_beta   90.00
_cell.angle_gamma   90.00
#
_symmetry.space_group_name_H-M   'P 1'
#
loop_
_entity.id
_entity.type
_entity.pdbx_description
1 polymer ?
#
loop_
_entity_poly.entity_id
_entity_poly.type
_entity_poly.pdbx_seq_one_letter_code
_entity_poly.pdbx_strand_id
1 'polypeptide(L)'
;MDSRKAFFKNLDLSQVKAGQRLFGAFNNLCTILKQPTLQFTPTQVNDEAAFILELHEFLKSHKLKLDLKQLTDKIKNFKEIKVEDKQKETKSHSEIHKKLQTNFLNNQKIVGESTEIDKVFSRAAEVPDPSTIRTPSTLKTASKMLQSFFDKHKETMKEPNEKFEMDENYLYLQTRLRACRYDFQVQKIVDKTLAKILLINVQAAILAKDRKEFFTVIDECTKICQQQEVGNIQKLRFFKVAWHMGEGSIDISGITADDTEILQLIKKVVNNETPDLSNYDRYQKTLCKRIKLPF
;
A
#
# COMPACT_ATOMS: atom_id res chain seq x y z
N MET A 1 -3.66 -9.88 -27.32
CA MET A 1 -3.52 -10.82 -26.18
C MET A 1 -2.58 -10.15 -25.19
N ASP A 2 -2.95 -9.99 -23.91
CA ASP A 2 -2.08 -9.32 -22.93
C ASP A 2 -0.74 -10.06 -22.83
N SER A 3 0.40 -9.37 -22.82
CA SER A 3 1.76 -9.97 -22.72
C SER A 3 1.88 -10.90 -21.49
N ARG A 4 1.21 -10.52 -20.40
CA ARG A 4 1.05 -11.36 -19.21
C ARG A 4 0.24 -12.63 -19.49
N LYS A 5 -0.91 -12.54 -20.15
CA LYS A 5 -1.73 -13.73 -20.49
C LYS A 5 -0.98 -14.68 -21.43
N ALA A 6 -0.18 -14.15 -22.35
CA ALA A 6 0.68 -14.95 -23.21
C ALA A 6 1.77 -15.70 -22.41
N PHE A 7 2.47 -14.99 -21.50
CA PHE A 7 3.57 -15.56 -20.72
C PHE A 7 3.15 -16.72 -19.80
N PHE A 8 1.94 -16.66 -19.23
CA PHE A 8 1.44 -17.70 -18.32
C PHE A 8 0.60 -18.79 -19.00
N LYS A 9 0.47 -18.76 -20.34
CA LYS A 9 -0.49 -19.61 -21.08
C LYS A 9 -0.27 -21.11 -20.89
N ASN A 10 0.97 -21.54 -20.64
CA ASN A 10 1.37 -22.95 -20.56
C ASN A 10 2.02 -23.31 -19.21
N LEU A 11 1.76 -22.54 -18.16
CA LEU A 11 2.39 -22.77 -16.84
C LEU A 11 1.44 -23.50 -15.89
N ASP A 12 1.94 -24.56 -15.26
CA ASP A 12 1.24 -25.27 -14.20
C ASP A 12 1.20 -24.45 -12.90
N LEU A 13 0.23 -24.74 -12.03
CA LEU A 13 0.09 -24.10 -10.71
C LEU A 13 1.37 -24.17 -9.86
N SER A 14 2.11 -25.28 -9.94
CA SER A 14 3.40 -25.46 -9.25
C SER A 14 4.49 -24.51 -9.76
N GLN A 15 4.34 -24.01 -10.98
CA GLN A 15 5.30 -23.17 -11.68
C GLN A 15 5.00 -21.68 -11.57
N VAL A 16 3.80 -21.30 -11.09
CA VAL A 16 3.33 -19.89 -11.06
C VAL A 16 4.30 -18.97 -10.31
N LYS A 17 4.86 -19.40 -9.17
CA LYS A 17 5.82 -18.58 -8.41
C LYS A 17 7.13 -18.37 -9.17
N ALA A 18 7.62 -19.39 -9.87
CA ALA A 18 8.81 -19.28 -10.71
C ALA A 18 8.53 -18.38 -11.92
N GLY A 19 7.40 -18.61 -12.60
CA GLY A 19 6.93 -17.79 -13.72
C GLY A 19 6.71 -16.33 -13.35
N GLN A 20 6.17 -16.00 -12.17
CA GLN A 20 6.02 -14.62 -11.70
C GLN A 20 7.36 -13.90 -11.54
N ARG A 21 8.39 -14.59 -11.02
CA ARG A 21 9.73 -14.01 -10.89
C ARG A 21 10.34 -13.73 -12.27
N LEU A 22 10.27 -14.72 -13.16
CA LEU A 22 10.84 -14.64 -14.51
C LEU A 22 10.08 -13.64 -15.40
N PHE A 23 8.76 -13.54 -15.26
CA PHE A 23 7.97 -12.51 -15.94
C PHE A 23 8.38 -11.10 -15.53
N GLY A 24 8.64 -10.88 -14.24
CA GLY A 24 9.16 -9.60 -13.75
C GLY A 24 10.50 -9.24 -14.38
N ALA A 25 11.43 -10.21 -14.48
CA ALA A 25 12.71 -10.01 -15.15
C ALA A 25 12.54 -9.72 -16.66
N PHE A 26 11.67 -10.47 -17.34
CA PHE A 26 11.35 -10.28 -18.75
C PHE A 26 10.72 -8.90 -19.03
N ASN A 27 9.76 -8.47 -18.21
CA ASN A 27 9.10 -7.18 -18.38
C ASN A 27 10.06 -6.02 -18.17
N ASN A 28 10.93 -6.11 -17.16
CA ASN A 28 11.98 -5.12 -16.94
C ASN A 28 12.98 -5.06 -18.10
N LEU A 29 13.34 -6.22 -18.66
CA LEU A 29 14.18 -6.28 -19.85
C LEU A 29 13.50 -5.61 -21.05
N CYS A 30 12.22 -5.86 -21.27
CA CYS A 30 11.43 -5.20 -22.32
C CYS A 30 11.40 -3.68 -22.14
N THR A 31 11.28 -3.19 -20.91
CA THR A 31 11.37 -1.76 -20.59
C THR A 31 12.75 -1.18 -20.96
N ILE A 32 13.83 -1.85 -20.56
CA ILE A 32 15.22 -1.42 -20.87
C ILE A 32 15.46 -1.39 -22.38
N LEU A 33 14.93 -2.38 -23.11
CA LEU A 33 15.07 -2.48 -24.56
C LEU A 33 14.09 -1.60 -25.33
N LYS A 34 13.19 -0.88 -24.64
CA LYS A 34 12.11 -0.08 -25.25
C LYS A 34 11.19 -0.93 -26.15
N GLN A 35 10.91 -2.16 -25.75
CA GLN A 35 10.10 -3.14 -26.48
C GLN A 35 8.97 -3.72 -25.59
N PRO A 36 8.07 -2.90 -25.03
CA PRO A 36 7.04 -3.35 -24.08
C PRO A 36 5.97 -4.27 -24.70
N THR A 37 5.92 -4.35 -26.03
CA THR A 37 4.94 -5.13 -26.79
C THR A 37 5.40 -6.55 -27.12
N LEU A 38 6.63 -6.94 -26.75
CA LEU A 38 7.14 -8.29 -27.01
C LEU A 38 6.34 -9.33 -26.23
N GLN A 39 5.98 -10.39 -26.95
CA GLN A 39 5.25 -11.53 -26.38
C GLN A 39 6.18 -12.73 -26.37
N PHE A 40 6.57 -13.15 -25.17
CA PHE A 40 7.40 -14.32 -24.94
C PHE A 40 6.61 -15.34 -24.13
N THR A 41 6.62 -16.60 -24.58
CA THR A 41 5.96 -17.72 -23.89
C THR A 41 7.04 -18.76 -23.60
N PRO A 42 7.61 -18.78 -22.38
CA PRO A 42 8.65 -19.74 -22.05
C PRO A 42 8.08 -21.15 -21.99
N THR A 43 8.86 -22.13 -22.44
CA THR A 43 8.54 -23.56 -22.30
C THR A 43 9.14 -24.17 -21.04
N GLN A 44 10.24 -23.61 -20.52
CA GLN A 44 10.91 -24.09 -19.31
C GLN A 44 11.08 -22.95 -18.28
N VAL A 45 10.20 -22.88 -17.27
CA VAL A 45 10.29 -21.85 -16.20
C VAL A 45 10.86 -22.38 -14.88
N ASN A 46 11.00 -23.70 -14.75
CA ASN A 46 11.58 -24.34 -13.57
C ASN A 46 13.09 -24.50 -13.68
N ASP A 47 13.62 -24.44 -14.91
CA ASP A 47 15.05 -24.44 -15.20
C ASP A 47 15.44 -23.07 -15.73
N GLU A 48 16.16 -22.32 -14.90
CA GLU A 48 16.59 -20.97 -15.22
C GLU A 48 17.62 -20.93 -16.36
N ALA A 49 18.47 -21.95 -16.49
CA ALA A 49 19.42 -22.01 -17.60
C ALA A 49 18.68 -22.23 -18.92
N ALA A 50 17.70 -23.13 -18.93
CA ALA A 50 16.83 -23.35 -20.09
C ALA A 50 16.02 -22.08 -20.44
N PHE A 51 15.45 -21.41 -19.45
CA PHE A 51 14.74 -20.13 -19.64
C PHE A 51 15.63 -19.06 -20.28
N ILE A 52 16.86 -18.89 -19.79
CA ILE A 52 17.81 -17.89 -20.29
C ILE A 52 18.16 -18.19 -21.76
N LEU A 53 18.35 -19.46 -22.11
CA LEU A 53 18.62 -19.87 -23.49
C LEU A 53 17.42 -19.61 -24.41
N GLU A 54 16.20 -19.97 -23.99
CA GLU A 54 14.97 -19.69 -24.75
C GLU A 54 14.77 -18.19 -24.96
N LEU A 55 15.00 -17.38 -23.93
CA LEU A 55 14.87 -15.93 -24.01
C LEU A 55 15.95 -15.33 -24.92
N HIS A 56 17.18 -15.84 -24.88
CA HIS A 56 18.25 -15.38 -25.76
C HIS A 56 17.96 -15.69 -27.23
N GLU A 57 17.52 -16.92 -27.54
CA GLU A 57 17.04 -17.32 -28.88
C GLU A 57 15.91 -16.41 -29.38
N PHE A 58 14.93 -16.15 -28.51
CA PHE A 58 13.81 -15.25 -28.81
C PHE A 58 14.25 -13.81 -29.10
N LEU A 59 15.17 -13.25 -28.29
CA LEU A 59 15.67 -11.89 -28.52
C LEU A 59 16.48 -11.80 -29.82
N LYS A 60 17.27 -12.85 -30.12
CA LYS A 60 18.04 -12.97 -31.36
C LYS A 60 17.12 -13.01 -32.58
N SER A 61 16.00 -13.74 -32.53
CA SER A 61 15.00 -13.77 -33.62
C SER A 61 14.34 -12.40 -33.86
N HIS A 62 14.31 -11.54 -32.84
CA HIS A 62 13.80 -10.17 -32.91
C HIS A 62 14.88 -9.12 -33.20
N LYS A 63 16.08 -9.54 -33.64
CA LYS A 63 17.24 -8.68 -33.95
C LYS A 63 17.73 -7.84 -32.76
N LEU A 64 17.42 -8.24 -31.53
CA LEU A 64 17.91 -7.61 -30.31
C LEU A 64 19.23 -8.27 -29.91
N LYS A 65 20.35 -7.58 -30.15
CA LYS A 65 21.68 -8.09 -29.83
C LYS A 65 21.97 -7.88 -28.33
N LEU A 66 21.53 -8.82 -27.51
CA LEU A 66 22.03 -8.98 -26.14
C LEU A 66 22.97 -10.16 -26.09
N ASP A 67 24.13 -9.98 -25.47
CA ASP A 67 25.03 -11.10 -25.18
C ASP A 67 24.44 -11.97 -24.05
N LEU A 68 24.64 -13.28 -24.16
CA LEU A 68 24.12 -14.30 -23.24
C LEU A 68 24.65 -14.08 -21.82
N LYS A 69 25.89 -13.61 -21.70
CA LYS A 69 26.51 -13.22 -20.43
C LYS A 69 25.79 -12.01 -19.81
N GLN A 70 25.52 -10.98 -20.60
CA GLN A 70 24.78 -9.79 -20.15
C GLN A 70 23.34 -10.11 -19.72
N LEU A 71 22.68 -11.05 -20.40
CA LEU A 71 21.34 -11.51 -20.04
C LEU A 71 21.34 -12.25 -18.70
N THR A 72 22.32 -13.12 -18.50
CA THR A 72 22.50 -13.90 -17.27
C THR A 72 22.78 -12.98 -16.06
N ASP A 73 23.67 -12.02 -16.22
CA ASP A 73 24.04 -11.08 -15.15
C ASP A 73 22.85 -10.18 -14.76
N LYS A 74 22.07 -9.71 -15.75
CA LYS A 74 20.84 -8.94 -15.48
C LYS A 74 19.82 -9.76 -14.70
N ILE A 75 19.57 -11.01 -15.10
CA ILE A 75 18.60 -11.89 -14.43
C ILE A 75 19.05 -12.23 -12.99
N LYS A 76 20.36 -12.44 -12.76
CA LYS A 76 20.93 -12.67 -11.43
C LYS A 76 20.82 -11.45 -10.51
N ASN A 77 21.15 -10.25 -10.98
CA ASN A 77 21.08 -9.02 -10.17
C ASN A 77 19.65 -8.73 -9.67
N PHE A 78 18.61 -9.17 -10.40
CA PHE A 78 17.22 -9.05 -9.93
C PHE A 78 16.86 -10.00 -8.79
N LYS A 79 17.63 -11.07 -8.55
CA LYS A 79 17.45 -11.96 -7.38
C LYS A 79 17.95 -11.32 -6.10
N GLU A 80 19.08 -10.61 -6.16
CA GLU A 80 19.74 -10.04 -4.97
C GLU A 80 18.92 -8.88 -4.38
N ILE A 81 18.35 -8.04 -5.22
CA ILE A 81 17.52 -6.88 -4.80
C ILE A 81 16.29 -7.32 -3.96
N LYS A 82 15.69 -8.49 -4.23
CA LYS A 82 14.47 -8.93 -3.50
C LYS A 82 14.73 -9.72 -2.22
N VAL A 83 15.94 -10.23 -1.99
CA VAL A 83 16.27 -11.03 -0.80
C VAL A 83 16.84 -10.15 0.31
N GLU A 84 17.61 -9.12 -0.02
CA GLU A 84 18.16 -8.19 0.98
C GLU A 84 17.09 -7.28 1.60
N ASP A 85 16.12 -6.82 0.81
CA ASP A 85 15.02 -5.96 1.31
C ASP A 85 14.11 -6.71 2.30
N LYS A 86 13.85 -8.01 2.08
CA LYS A 86 13.00 -8.82 2.97
C LYS A 86 13.68 -9.25 4.26
N GLN A 87 14.99 -9.45 4.27
CA GLN A 87 15.72 -9.87 5.48
C GLN A 87 16.10 -8.69 6.39
N LYS A 88 16.28 -7.48 5.84
CA LYS A 88 16.52 -6.27 6.65
C LYS A 88 15.25 -5.74 7.32
N GLU A 89 14.09 -5.80 6.66
CA GLU A 89 12.81 -5.35 7.23
C GLU A 89 12.29 -6.25 8.38
N THR A 90 12.49 -7.58 8.30
CA THR A 90 11.92 -8.52 9.29
C THR A 90 12.68 -8.57 10.60
N LYS A 91 14.01 -8.38 10.60
CA LYS A 91 14.81 -8.40 11.84
C LYS A 91 14.69 -7.09 12.63
N SER A 92 14.73 -5.94 11.93
CA SER A 92 14.65 -4.61 12.54
C SER A 92 13.29 -4.34 13.22
N HIS A 93 12.17 -4.66 12.56
CA HIS A 93 10.86 -4.40 13.13
C HIS A 93 10.54 -5.24 14.37
N SER A 94 11.03 -6.48 14.46
CA SER A 94 10.73 -7.35 15.61
C SER A 94 11.45 -6.90 16.89
N GLU A 95 12.67 -6.36 16.75
CA GLU A 95 13.45 -5.84 17.88
C GLU A 95 12.94 -4.49 18.37
N ILE A 96 12.51 -3.61 17.44
CA ILE A 96 11.90 -2.31 17.79
C ILE A 96 10.55 -2.53 18.49
N HIS A 97 9.73 -3.47 18.01
CA HIS A 97 8.44 -3.79 18.65
C HIS A 97 8.62 -4.43 20.04
N LYS A 98 9.67 -5.24 20.23
CA LYS A 98 10.05 -5.77 21.54
C LYS A 98 10.48 -4.67 22.50
N LYS A 99 11.35 -3.74 22.06
CA LYS A 99 11.84 -2.63 22.90
C LYS A 99 10.71 -1.67 23.32
N LEU A 100 9.78 -1.38 22.40
CA LEU A 100 8.61 -0.55 22.69
C LEU A 100 7.64 -1.25 23.65
N GLN A 101 7.44 -2.57 23.54
CA GLN A 101 6.66 -3.34 24.51
C GLN A 101 7.29 -3.37 25.90
N THR A 102 8.60 -3.57 26.02
CA THR A 102 9.28 -3.61 27.33
C THR A 102 9.25 -2.26 28.04
N ASN A 103 9.41 -1.15 27.31
CA ASN A 103 9.35 0.18 27.93
C ASN A 103 7.92 0.59 28.32
N PHE A 104 6.91 0.10 27.60
CA PHE A 104 5.51 0.31 27.97
C PHE A 104 5.10 -0.51 29.21
N LEU A 105 5.55 -1.77 29.30
CA LEU A 105 5.25 -2.67 30.43
C LEU A 105 5.92 -2.24 31.74
N ASN A 106 7.14 -1.69 31.69
CA ASN A 106 7.87 -1.28 32.90
C ASN A 106 7.29 -0.03 33.60
N ASN A 107 6.45 0.76 32.91
CA ASN A 107 5.85 1.98 33.47
C ASN A 107 4.39 1.80 33.91
N GLN A 108 3.84 0.58 33.86
CA GLN A 108 2.50 0.29 34.36
C GLN A 108 2.55 -0.69 35.52
N LYS A 109 1.90 -0.32 36.63
CA LYS A 109 1.71 -1.20 37.79
C LYS A 109 0.72 -2.31 37.37
N ILE A 110 1.25 -3.46 36.94
CA ILE A 110 0.43 -4.63 36.59
C ILE A 110 -0.24 -5.13 37.86
N VAL A 111 -1.57 -5.11 37.90
CA VAL A 111 -2.38 -5.71 38.96
C VAL A 111 -2.92 -7.04 38.43
N GLY A 112 -2.37 -8.13 38.94
CA GLY A 112 -2.78 -9.51 38.61
C GLY A 112 -1.95 -10.15 37.50
N GLU A 113 -1.26 -11.25 37.82
CA GLU A 113 -0.60 -12.09 36.83
C GLU A 113 -1.59 -13.14 36.30
N SER A 114 -1.83 -13.13 34.99
CA SER A 114 -2.62 -14.16 34.31
C SER A 114 -1.90 -15.51 34.42
N THR A 115 -2.61 -16.52 34.91
CA THR A 115 -2.06 -17.86 35.16
C THR A 115 -1.85 -18.60 33.84
N GLU A 116 -0.97 -19.61 33.81
CA GLU A 116 -0.73 -20.40 32.58
C GLU A 116 -2.00 -21.05 32.02
N ILE A 117 -3.01 -21.30 32.88
CA ILE A 117 -4.33 -21.83 32.49
C ILE A 117 -5.05 -20.84 31.58
N ASP A 118 -5.03 -19.53 31.88
CA ASP A 118 -5.67 -18.49 31.06
C ASP A 118 -5.03 -18.36 29.66
N LYS A 119 -3.74 -18.69 29.55
CA LYS A 119 -3.00 -18.67 28.28
C LYS A 119 -3.35 -19.86 27.37
N VAL A 120 -3.82 -20.98 27.94
CA VAL A 120 -4.23 -22.17 27.17
C VAL A 120 -5.61 -21.98 26.52
N PHE A 121 -6.51 -21.21 27.16
CA PHE A 121 -7.86 -20.94 26.64
C PHE A 121 -7.96 -19.69 25.74
N SER A 122 -6.96 -18.80 25.72
CA SER A 122 -6.96 -17.55 24.94
C SER A 122 -6.57 -17.69 23.46
N ARG A 123 -6.75 -18.87 22.85
CA ARG A 123 -6.57 -19.02 21.39
C ARG A 123 -7.72 -18.33 20.62
N ALA A 124 -7.50 -17.05 20.28
CA ALA A 124 -7.86 -16.37 19.02
C ALA A 124 -9.11 -16.82 18.21
N ALA A 125 -10.23 -17.12 18.89
CA ALA A 125 -11.54 -17.33 18.26
C ALA A 125 -12.69 -16.63 19.02
N GLU A 126 -12.40 -15.97 20.13
CA GLU A 126 -13.41 -15.25 20.90
C GLU A 126 -13.60 -13.85 20.34
N VAL A 127 -14.86 -13.54 20.04
CA VAL A 127 -15.34 -12.16 19.90
C VAL A 127 -14.69 -11.34 21.02
N PRO A 128 -13.95 -10.26 20.70
CA PRO A 128 -13.23 -9.51 21.72
C PRO A 128 -14.21 -9.11 22.82
N ASP A 129 -13.76 -9.22 24.08
CA ASP A 129 -14.60 -8.92 25.23
C ASP A 129 -15.30 -7.57 25.01
N PRO A 130 -16.64 -7.53 24.99
CA PRO A 130 -17.41 -6.30 24.77
C PRO A 130 -17.00 -5.16 25.72
N SER A 131 -16.48 -5.49 26.91
CA SER A 131 -15.97 -4.50 27.88
C SER A 131 -14.73 -3.75 27.37
N THR A 132 -13.96 -4.35 26.46
CA THR A 132 -12.74 -3.79 25.87
C THR A 132 -13.01 -2.96 24.61
N ILE A 133 -14.22 -3.05 24.05
CA ILE A 133 -14.61 -2.36 22.82
C ILE A 133 -15.35 -1.06 23.17
N ARG A 134 -14.93 0.05 22.54
CA ARG A 134 -15.58 1.34 22.77
C ARG A 134 -17.01 1.34 22.23
N THR A 135 -17.94 1.82 23.05
CA THR A 135 -19.34 2.02 22.65
C THR A 135 -19.46 3.02 21.49
N PRO A 136 -20.58 3.03 20.74
CA PRO A 136 -20.78 3.98 19.63
C PRO A 136 -20.69 5.45 20.06
N SER A 137 -21.17 5.79 21.26
CA SER A 137 -21.05 7.14 21.81
C SER A 137 -19.59 7.51 22.07
N THR A 138 -18.81 6.60 22.64
CA THR A 138 -17.38 6.76 22.89
C THR A 138 -16.60 6.89 21.57
N LEU A 139 -16.95 6.12 20.53
CA LEU A 139 -16.33 6.22 19.22
C LEU A 139 -16.59 7.57 18.54
N LYS A 140 -17.78 8.15 18.71
CA LYS A 140 -18.07 9.52 18.25
C LYS A 140 -17.20 10.56 18.96
N THR A 141 -17.02 10.43 20.27
CA THR A 141 -16.12 11.30 21.04
C THR A 141 -14.67 11.12 20.60
N ALA A 142 -14.22 9.87 20.45
CA ALA A 142 -12.88 9.56 19.98
C ALA A 142 -12.61 10.14 18.58
N SER A 143 -13.58 10.03 17.66
CA SER A 143 -13.47 10.65 16.32
C SER A 143 -13.26 12.16 16.38
N LYS A 144 -13.99 12.88 17.23
CA LYS A 144 -13.79 14.32 17.44
C LYS A 144 -12.42 14.64 18.03
N MET A 145 -11.97 13.85 19.01
CA MET A 145 -10.65 14.03 19.62
C MET A 145 -9.52 13.78 18.62
N LEU A 146 -9.62 12.73 17.80
CA LEU A 146 -8.64 12.41 16.78
C LEU A 146 -8.62 13.43 15.65
N GLN A 147 -9.79 13.96 15.26
CA GLN A 147 -9.87 15.09 14.34
C GLN A 147 -9.15 16.32 14.92
N SER A 148 -9.41 16.67 16.18
CA SER A 148 -8.75 17.80 16.84
C SER A 148 -7.24 17.60 16.97
N PHE A 149 -6.78 16.38 17.28
CA PHE A 149 -5.37 16.03 17.30
C PHE A 149 -4.74 16.19 15.92
N PHE A 150 -5.38 15.63 14.88
CA PHE A 150 -4.94 15.77 13.51
C PHE A 150 -4.86 17.24 13.10
N ASP A 151 -5.90 18.03 13.36
CA ASP A 151 -5.92 19.46 13.01
C ASP A 151 -4.82 20.27 13.69
N LYS A 152 -4.46 19.91 14.93
CA LYS A 152 -3.37 20.55 15.68
C LYS A 152 -1.98 20.19 15.13
N HIS A 153 -1.80 18.97 14.64
CA HIS A 153 -0.48 18.43 14.31
C HIS A 153 -0.21 18.25 12.81
N LYS A 154 -1.21 18.36 11.94
CA LYS A 154 -1.07 18.13 10.49
C LYS A 154 -0.05 19.03 9.79
N GLU A 155 0.15 20.26 10.27
CA GLU A 155 1.14 21.19 9.70
C GLU A 155 2.57 20.82 10.11
N THR A 156 2.72 20.10 11.23
CA THR A 156 4.02 19.70 11.80
C THR A 156 4.37 18.24 11.51
N MET A 157 3.45 17.45 10.93
CA MET A 157 3.72 16.08 10.53
C MET A 157 4.80 16.06 9.46
N LYS A 158 5.93 15.43 9.78
CA LYS A 158 7.07 15.33 8.88
C LYS A 158 6.98 14.07 8.04
N GLU A 159 7.53 14.16 6.84
CA GLU A 159 7.83 13.00 6.01
C GLU A 159 8.86 12.11 6.72
N PRO A 160 8.94 10.82 6.36
CA PRO A 160 9.91 9.91 6.94
C PRO A 160 11.33 10.47 6.71
N ASN A 161 12.15 10.45 7.75
CA ASN A 161 13.54 10.91 7.61
C ASN A 161 14.37 9.92 6.77
N GLU A 162 15.65 10.23 6.53
CA GLU A 162 16.57 9.37 5.76
C GLU A 162 16.74 7.96 6.36
N LYS A 163 16.36 7.76 7.63
CA LYS A 163 16.36 6.48 8.33
C LYS A 163 15.00 5.77 8.28
N PHE A 164 14.05 6.28 7.50
CA PHE A 164 12.67 5.80 7.41
C PHE A 164 11.90 5.84 8.75
N GLU A 165 12.32 6.70 9.69
CA GLU A 165 11.60 6.90 10.93
C GLU A 165 10.40 7.83 10.68
N MET A 166 9.22 7.36 11.07
CA MET A 166 7.97 8.12 10.97
C MET A 166 7.85 9.12 12.12
N ASP A 167 7.17 10.24 11.87
CA ASP A 167 6.86 11.25 12.90
C ASP A 167 6.08 10.64 14.07
N GLU A 168 6.46 10.98 15.30
CA GLU A 168 5.83 10.43 16.51
C GLU A 168 4.34 10.76 16.61
N ASN A 169 3.93 11.97 16.19
CA ASN A 169 2.51 12.35 16.21
C ASN A 169 1.73 11.57 15.15
N TYR A 170 2.34 11.32 13.99
CA TYR A 170 1.76 10.45 12.98
C TYR A 170 1.57 9.02 13.52
N LEU A 171 2.61 8.42 14.10
CA LEU A 171 2.54 7.06 14.66
C LEU A 171 1.49 6.93 15.77
N TYR A 172 1.43 7.93 16.66
CA TYR A 172 0.39 7.99 17.68
C TYR A 172 -1.00 8.05 17.05
N LEU A 173 -1.22 8.95 16.10
CA LEU A 173 -2.51 9.11 15.43
C LEU A 173 -2.92 7.84 14.67
N GLN A 174 -2.02 7.27 13.86
CA GLN A 174 -2.23 6.04 13.09
C GLN A 174 -2.64 4.89 14.02
N THR A 175 -1.95 4.71 15.15
CA THR A 175 -2.27 3.68 16.13
C THR A 175 -3.69 3.85 16.69
N ARG A 176 -4.08 5.08 17.03
CA ARG A 176 -5.42 5.37 17.56
C ARG A 176 -6.52 5.23 16.50
N LEU A 177 -6.25 5.62 15.26
CA LEU A 177 -7.18 5.45 14.14
C LEU A 177 -7.40 3.97 13.83
N ARG A 178 -6.33 3.17 13.80
CA ARG A 178 -6.40 1.71 13.62
C ARG A 178 -7.24 1.05 14.72
N ALA A 179 -7.02 1.42 15.97
CA ALA A 179 -7.84 0.93 17.08
C ALA A 179 -9.33 1.30 16.92
N CYS A 180 -9.65 2.54 16.51
CA CYS A 180 -11.04 2.95 16.26
C CYS A 180 -11.69 2.09 15.16
N ARG A 181 -10.99 1.90 14.04
CA ARG A 181 -11.49 1.11 12.92
C ARG A 181 -11.75 -0.34 13.32
N TYR A 182 -10.87 -0.93 14.13
CA TYR A 182 -11.07 -2.26 14.68
C TYR A 182 -12.37 -2.34 15.49
N ASP A 183 -12.62 -1.37 16.37
CA ASP A 183 -13.85 -1.34 17.17
C ASP A 183 -15.13 -1.20 16.31
N PHE A 184 -15.08 -0.39 15.25
CA PHE A 184 -16.18 -0.30 14.27
C PHE A 184 -16.39 -1.61 13.52
N GLN A 185 -15.31 -2.28 13.11
CA GLN A 185 -15.35 -3.55 12.40
C GLN A 185 -15.96 -4.66 13.27
N VAL A 186 -15.51 -4.78 14.52
CA VAL A 186 -16.01 -5.75 15.51
C VAL A 186 -17.50 -5.55 15.76
N GLN A 187 -17.93 -4.29 15.95
CA GLN A 187 -19.34 -3.96 16.18
C GLN A 187 -20.19 -3.98 14.90
N LYS A 188 -19.56 -4.16 13.72
CA LYS A 188 -20.21 -4.09 12.40
C LYS A 188 -20.97 -2.78 12.18
N ILE A 189 -20.46 -1.68 12.72
CA ILE A 189 -21.07 -0.36 12.60
C ILE A 189 -20.51 0.33 11.36
N VAL A 190 -21.41 0.75 10.47
CA VAL A 190 -21.08 1.53 9.28
C VAL A 190 -21.89 2.82 9.31
N ASP A 191 -21.27 3.91 9.76
CA ASP A 191 -21.91 5.22 9.89
C ASP A 191 -21.00 6.37 9.42
N LYS A 192 -21.52 7.60 9.47
CA LYS A 192 -20.76 8.82 9.15
C LYS A 192 -19.54 9.03 10.05
N THR A 193 -19.50 8.44 11.25
CA THR A 193 -18.37 8.53 12.18
C THR A 193 -17.20 7.68 11.68
N LEU A 194 -17.47 6.45 11.23
CA LEU A 194 -16.46 5.60 10.57
C LEU A 194 -15.90 6.28 9.32
N ALA A 195 -16.77 6.86 8.48
CA ALA A 195 -16.33 7.61 7.30
C ALA A 195 -15.32 8.71 7.65
N LYS A 196 -15.58 9.48 8.71
CA LYS A 196 -14.67 10.53 9.20
C LYS A 196 -13.34 9.97 9.70
N ILE A 197 -13.36 8.88 10.47
CA ILE A 197 -12.13 8.21 10.92
C ILE A 197 -11.28 7.76 9.74
N LEU A 198 -11.89 7.15 8.73
CA LEU A 198 -11.20 6.69 7.52
C LEU A 198 -10.60 7.87 6.74
N LEU A 199 -11.34 8.98 6.60
CA LEU A 199 -10.84 10.20 5.96
C LEU A 199 -9.62 10.77 6.68
N ILE A 200 -9.66 10.89 8.01
CA ILE A 200 -8.50 11.36 8.80
C ILE A 200 -7.30 10.43 8.56
N ASN A 201 -7.51 9.11 8.51
CA ASN A 201 -6.43 8.15 8.31
C ASN A 201 -5.79 8.27 6.94
N VAL A 202 -6.60 8.39 5.88
CA VAL A 202 -6.10 8.63 4.51
C VAL A 202 -5.31 9.93 4.45
N GLN A 203 -5.83 11.01 5.05
CA GLN A 203 -5.15 12.30 5.06
C GLN A 203 -3.81 12.25 5.81
N ALA A 204 -3.79 11.65 6.99
CA ALA A 204 -2.58 11.48 7.77
C ALA A 204 -1.53 10.66 7.00
N ALA A 205 -1.94 9.57 6.35
CA ALA A 205 -1.06 8.74 5.54
C ALA A 205 -0.47 9.51 4.34
N ILE A 206 -1.26 10.34 3.65
CA ILE A 206 -0.77 11.23 2.58
C ILE A 206 0.30 12.19 3.12
N LEU A 207 0.01 12.87 4.23
CA LEU A 207 0.94 13.85 4.81
C LEU A 207 2.25 13.21 5.28
N ALA A 208 2.18 12.03 5.89
CA ALA A 208 3.34 11.27 6.33
C ALA A 208 4.02 10.47 5.21
N LYS A 209 3.53 10.54 3.96
CA LYS A 209 3.96 9.68 2.85
C LYS A 209 3.96 8.18 3.20
N ASP A 210 3.12 7.74 4.15
CA ASP A 210 2.96 6.33 4.50
C ASP A 210 2.08 5.65 3.47
N ARG A 211 2.75 5.15 2.44
CA ARG A 211 2.13 4.46 1.33
C ARG A 211 1.38 3.21 1.78
N LYS A 212 1.95 2.44 2.70
CA LYS A 212 1.41 1.13 3.10
C LYS A 212 0.08 1.33 3.82
N GLU A 213 0.02 2.29 4.74
CA GLU A 213 -1.23 2.64 5.41
C GLU A 213 -2.25 3.21 4.42
N PHE A 214 -1.83 4.10 3.50
CA PHE A 214 -2.74 4.67 2.50
C PHE A 214 -3.46 3.59 1.69
N PHE A 215 -2.73 2.66 1.07
CA PHE A 215 -3.34 1.60 0.25
C PHE A 215 -4.13 0.57 1.06
N THR A 216 -3.81 0.41 2.35
CA THR A 216 -4.59 -0.46 3.24
C THR A 216 -5.99 0.10 3.52
N VAL A 217 -6.19 1.41 3.36
CA VAL A 217 -7.38 2.10 3.88
C VAL A 217 -8.18 2.82 2.79
N ILE A 218 -7.57 3.23 1.68
CA ILE A 218 -8.21 4.08 0.68
C ILE A 218 -9.46 3.46 0.04
N ASP A 219 -9.46 2.16 -0.24
CA ASP A 219 -10.60 1.48 -0.87
C ASP A 219 -11.79 1.38 0.10
N GLU A 220 -11.53 1.02 1.36
CA GLU A 220 -12.53 1.03 2.42
C GLU A 220 -13.08 2.45 2.64
N CYS A 221 -12.18 3.44 2.74
CA CYS A 221 -12.54 4.85 2.88
C CYS A 221 -13.47 5.30 1.76
N THR A 222 -13.08 5.06 0.49
CA THR A 222 -13.85 5.44 -0.69
C THR A 222 -15.25 4.81 -0.66
N LYS A 223 -15.34 3.51 -0.37
CA LYS A 223 -16.61 2.79 -0.27
C LYS A 223 -17.52 3.35 0.82
N ILE A 224 -17.01 3.49 2.05
CA ILE A 224 -17.80 3.96 3.19
C ILE A 224 -18.21 5.42 3.00
N CYS A 225 -17.31 6.28 2.52
CA CYS A 225 -17.62 7.67 2.20
C CYS A 225 -18.72 7.79 1.15
N GLN A 226 -18.71 6.93 0.13
CA GLN A 226 -19.77 6.91 -0.89
C GLN A 226 -21.11 6.46 -0.31
N GLN A 227 -21.11 5.41 0.53
CA GLN A 227 -22.33 4.91 1.18
C GLN A 227 -22.94 5.90 2.17
N GLN A 228 -22.10 6.70 2.84
CA GLN A 228 -22.51 7.62 3.90
C GLN A 228 -22.65 9.06 3.41
N GLU A 229 -22.38 9.32 2.13
CA GLU A 229 -22.37 10.65 1.52
C GLU A 229 -21.48 11.64 2.30
N VAL A 230 -20.27 11.21 2.65
CA VAL A 230 -19.29 12.01 3.41
C VAL A 230 -18.01 12.19 2.62
N GLY A 231 -17.56 13.45 2.51
CA GLY A 231 -16.30 13.79 1.85
C GLY A 231 -16.40 13.80 0.32
N ASN A 232 -15.27 14.04 -0.33
CA ASN A 232 -15.21 14.13 -1.80
C ASN A 232 -14.59 12.85 -2.38
N ILE A 233 -15.44 12.00 -2.94
CA ILE A 233 -15.07 10.69 -3.51
C ILE A 233 -14.10 10.85 -4.69
N GLN A 234 -14.35 11.85 -5.55
CA GLN A 234 -13.49 12.12 -6.70
C GLN A 234 -12.06 12.44 -6.27
N LYS A 235 -11.89 13.22 -5.19
CA LYS A 235 -10.57 13.49 -4.62
C LYS A 235 -9.89 12.25 -4.07
N LEU A 236 -10.62 11.37 -3.38
CA LEU A 236 -10.05 10.11 -2.87
C LEU A 236 -9.55 9.22 -4.01
N ARG A 237 -10.35 9.08 -5.07
CA ARG A 237 -9.95 8.35 -6.30
C ARG A 237 -8.77 9.02 -6.98
N PHE A 238 -8.76 10.34 -7.07
CA PHE A 238 -7.64 11.10 -7.64
C PHE A 238 -6.34 10.82 -6.88
N PHE A 239 -6.35 10.87 -5.54
CA PHE A 239 -5.16 10.56 -4.75
C PHE A 239 -4.67 9.13 -4.98
N LYS A 240 -5.58 8.16 -5.06
CA LYS A 240 -5.23 6.76 -5.34
C LYS A 240 -4.50 6.64 -6.68
N VAL A 241 -5.05 7.24 -7.73
CA VAL A 241 -4.46 7.24 -9.08
C VAL A 241 -3.12 7.97 -9.11
N ALA A 242 -3.05 9.17 -8.55
CA ALA A 242 -1.84 9.97 -8.51
C ALA A 242 -0.69 9.25 -7.79
N TRP A 243 -0.98 8.57 -6.69
CA TRP A 243 0.02 7.80 -5.96
C TRP A 243 0.49 6.58 -6.75
N HIS A 244 -0.42 5.83 -7.39
CA HIS A 244 -0.02 4.74 -8.29
C HIS A 244 0.85 5.22 -9.44
N MET A 245 0.52 6.37 -10.03
CA MET A 245 1.28 6.99 -11.14
C MET A 245 2.68 7.38 -10.73
N GLY A 246 2.86 7.88 -9.50
CA GLY A 246 4.18 8.16 -8.93
C GLY A 246 5.12 6.94 -8.91
N GLU A 247 4.58 5.74 -9.08
CA GLU A 247 5.34 4.48 -9.08
C GLU A 247 5.42 3.82 -10.45
N GLY A 248 4.97 4.51 -11.48
CA GLY A 248 4.91 3.96 -12.83
C GLY A 248 3.82 2.90 -13.01
N SER A 249 2.78 2.91 -12.17
CA SER A 249 1.59 2.07 -12.33
C SER A 249 0.34 2.93 -12.48
N ILE A 250 -0.72 2.41 -13.11
CA ILE A 250 -2.02 3.09 -13.16
C ILE A 250 -3.07 2.08 -12.69
N ASP A 251 -3.78 2.43 -11.63
CA ASP A 251 -4.99 1.71 -11.21
C ASP A 251 -6.21 2.51 -11.65
N ILE A 252 -6.99 1.96 -12.58
CA ILE A 252 -8.22 2.57 -13.07
C ILE A 252 -9.48 2.02 -12.40
N SER A 253 -9.32 1.16 -11.38
CA SER A 253 -10.44 0.55 -10.68
C SER A 253 -11.30 1.60 -9.96
N GLY A 254 -12.61 1.52 -10.17
CA GLY A 254 -13.58 2.41 -9.53
C GLY A 254 -13.67 3.82 -10.10
N ILE A 255 -12.96 4.13 -11.20
CA ILE A 255 -13.11 5.39 -11.93
C ILE A 255 -14.39 5.36 -12.76
N THR A 256 -15.19 6.43 -12.70
CA THR A 256 -16.43 6.60 -13.48
C THR A 256 -16.28 7.70 -14.54
N ALA A 257 -17.26 7.83 -15.45
CA ALA A 257 -17.27 8.87 -16.47
C ALA A 257 -17.26 10.29 -15.88
N ASP A 258 -17.78 10.45 -14.66
CA ASP A 258 -17.85 11.73 -13.94
C ASP A 258 -16.49 12.16 -13.37
N ASP A 259 -15.50 11.27 -13.31
CA ASP A 259 -14.15 11.53 -12.82
C ASP A 259 -13.30 12.22 -13.91
N THR A 260 -13.82 13.29 -14.50
CA THR A 260 -13.25 13.97 -15.68
C THR A 260 -11.79 14.42 -15.48
N GLU A 261 -11.43 14.92 -14.31
CA GLU A 261 -10.05 15.29 -13.97
C GLU A 261 -9.11 14.07 -13.95
N ILE A 262 -9.58 12.94 -13.42
CA ILE A 262 -8.81 11.69 -13.36
C ILE A 262 -8.62 11.11 -14.76
N LEU A 263 -9.68 11.14 -15.58
CA LEU A 263 -9.63 10.69 -16.98
C LEU A 263 -8.67 11.54 -17.82
N GLN A 264 -8.64 12.85 -17.60
CA GLN A 264 -7.66 13.74 -18.24
C GLN A 264 -6.23 13.41 -17.82
N LEU A 265 -6.01 13.15 -16.53
CA LEU A 265 -4.70 12.75 -16.02
C LEU A 265 -4.22 11.43 -16.66
N ILE A 266 -5.09 10.42 -16.71
CA ILE A 266 -4.79 9.12 -17.34
C ILE A 266 -4.49 9.30 -18.83
N LYS A 267 -5.28 10.09 -19.55
CA LYS A 267 -5.09 10.33 -20.99
C LYS A 267 -3.70 10.91 -21.29
N LYS A 268 -3.22 11.88 -20.48
CA LYS A 268 -1.87 12.44 -20.63
C LYS A 268 -0.79 11.37 -20.46
N VAL A 269 -0.90 10.53 -19.42
CA VAL A 269 0.08 9.46 -19.18
C VAL A 269 0.07 8.43 -20.30
N VAL A 270 -1.10 8.02 -20.79
CA VAL A 270 -1.24 7.08 -21.92
C VAL A 270 -0.60 7.64 -23.20
N ASN A 271 -0.67 8.96 -23.39
CA ASN A 271 -0.07 9.64 -24.54
C ASN A 271 1.44 9.91 -24.38
N ASN A 272 2.09 9.42 -23.31
CA ASN A 272 3.47 9.76 -22.94
C ASN A 272 3.71 11.26 -22.74
N GLU A 273 2.67 12.01 -22.41
CA GLU A 273 2.78 13.40 -21.98
C GLU A 273 3.12 13.40 -20.49
N THR A 274 4.02 14.28 -20.05
CA THR A 274 4.30 14.46 -18.62
C THR A 274 3.00 14.90 -17.93
N PRO A 275 2.42 14.09 -17.03
CA PRO A 275 1.19 14.46 -16.35
C PRO A 275 1.45 15.68 -15.47
N ASP A 276 0.57 16.66 -15.56
CA ASP A 276 0.59 17.80 -14.65
C ASP A 276 0.03 17.36 -13.29
N LEU A 277 0.96 17.05 -12.37
CA LEU A 277 0.65 16.71 -10.98
C LEU A 277 0.51 17.96 -10.09
N SER A 278 0.44 19.17 -10.66
CA SER A 278 0.23 20.41 -9.88
C SER A 278 -1.02 20.35 -9.01
N ASN A 279 -2.06 19.62 -9.43
CA ASN A 279 -3.25 19.37 -8.62
C ASN A 279 -2.96 18.48 -7.41
N TYR A 280 -2.13 17.44 -7.54
CA TYR A 280 -1.69 16.63 -6.40
C TYR A 280 -0.89 17.45 -5.41
N ASP A 281 0.11 18.20 -5.90
CA ASP A 281 0.91 19.13 -5.08
C ASP A 281 0.04 20.21 -4.43
N ARG A 282 -0.93 20.74 -5.17
CA ARG A 282 -1.89 21.72 -4.66
C ARG A 282 -2.76 21.07 -3.60
N TYR A 283 -3.27 19.86 -3.79
CA TYR A 283 -4.08 19.17 -2.80
C TYR A 283 -3.28 18.82 -1.55
N GLN A 284 -2.04 18.36 -1.68
CA GLN A 284 -1.13 18.13 -0.56
C GLN A 284 -0.82 19.44 0.18
N LYS A 285 -0.48 20.51 -0.55
CA LYS A 285 -0.28 21.85 0.04
C LYS A 285 -1.56 22.41 0.69
N THR A 286 -2.74 22.13 0.14
CA THR A 286 -4.03 22.55 0.70
C THR A 286 -4.34 21.75 1.96
N LEU A 287 -4.06 20.44 1.96
CA LEU A 287 -4.12 19.57 3.15
C LEU A 287 -3.24 20.12 4.28
N CYS A 288 -2.02 20.56 3.95
CA CYS A 288 -1.09 21.19 4.89
C CYS A 288 -1.50 22.61 5.33
N LYS A 289 -2.11 23.44 4.48
CA LYS A 289 -2.23 24.90 4.73
C LYS A 289 -3.57 25.39 5.28
N ARG A 290 -4.59 24.53 5.35
CA ARG A 290 -5.92 24.72 5.95
C ARG A 290 -6.92 24.02 5.06
N ILE A 291 -7.40 22.85 5.48
CA ILE A 291 -8.73 22.41 5.09
C ILE A 291 -9.59 22.39 6.34
N LYS A 292 -10.44 23.42 6.48
CA LYS A 292 -11.82 23.19 6.92
C LYS A 292 -12.45 22.45 5.75
N LEU A 293 -12.52 21.12 5.80
CA LEU A 293 -13.30 20.42 4.77
C LEU A 293 -14.74 20.81 5.08
N PRO A 294 -15.52 21.29 4.10
CA PRO A 294 -16.96 21.32 4.29
C PRO A 294 -17.37 19.85 4.48
N PHE A 295 -17.77 19.53 5.71
CA PHE A 295 -18.46 18.30 6.06
C PHE A 295 -19.94 18.48 5.78
#